data_AF-Q11AF8-F1
#
_entry.id   AF-Q11AF8-F1
#
_cell.length_a   1.000
_cell.length_b   1.000
_cell.length_c   1.000
_cell.angle_alpha   90.00
_cell.angle_beta   90.00
_cell.angle_gamma   90.00
#
_symmetry.space_group_name_H-M   'P 1'
#
loop_
_entity.id
_entity.type
_entity.pdbx_description
1 polymer ?
#
loop_
_entity_poly.entity_id
_entity_poly.type
_entity_poly.pdbx_seq_one_letter_code
_entity_poly.pdbx_strand_id
1 'polypeptide(L)'
;MPIYRLGSNELVHAPGVVAWAINGYAFQRDRDVLRRVIVDGWPGVPAAAAHQLLSGSVPYSVDGDTVVFTAERGPDRFDGRAP
;
A
#
# COMPACT_ATOMS: atom_id res chain seq x y z
N MET A 1 -9.83 4.42 -12.36
CA MET A 1 -8.80 4.27 -11.32
C MET A 1 -9.19 5.15 -10.15
N PRO A 2 -9.59 4.59 -9.00
CA PRO A 2 -9.83 5.38 -7.78
C PRO A 2 -8.56 6.04 -7.24
N ILE A 3 -8.74 7.15 -6.52
CA ILE A 3 -7.70 7.81 -5.74
C ILE A 3 -7.75 7.24 -4.32
N TYR A 4 -6.63 6.72 -3.84
CA TYR A 4 -6.47 6.23 -2.48
C TYR A 4 -5.71 7.27 -1.64
N ARG A 5 -6.13 7.43 -0.38
CA ARG A 5 -5.54 8.35 0.58
C ARG A 5 -5.22 7.58 1.86
N LEU A 6 -3.94 7.46 2.16
CA LEU A 6 -3.42 6.76 3.33
C LEU A 6 -2.98 7.84 4.33
N GLY A 7 -3.91 8.27 5.17
CA GLY A 7 -3.66 9.29 6.19
C GLY A 7 -2.91 8.70 7.40
N SER A 8 -2.11 9.53 8.06
CA SER A 8 -1.52 9.16 9.35
C SER A 8 -2.59 9.08 10.44
N ASN A 9 -2.28 8.38 11.53
CA ASN A 9 -3.06 8.36 12.76
C ASN A 9 -2.12 8.38 13.98
N GLU A 10 -2.67 8.32 15.19
CA GLU A 10 -1.89 8.43 16.44
C GLU A 10 -0.77 7.37 16.58
N LEU A 11 -0.90 6.21 15.91
CA LEU A 11 0.04 5.10 15.99
C LEU A 11 0.88 4.92 14.72
N VAL A 12 0.44 5.48 13.59
CA VAL A 12 1.00 5.21 12.27
C VAL A 12 1.30 6.51 11.54
N HIS A 13 2.58 6.73 11.26
CA HIS A 13 3.01 7.77 10.32
C HIS A 13 3.02 7.22 8.89
N ALA A 14 2.00 7.56 8.10
CA ALA A 14 1.74 6.95 6.80
C ALA A 14 2.90 7.09 5.80
N PRO A 15 3.51 8.28 5.60
CA PRO A 15 4.65 8.42 4.69
C PRO A 15 5.83 7.52 5.07
N GLY A 16 6.14 7.44 6.37
CA GLY A 16 7.22 6.61 6.89
C GLY A 16 6.96 5.11 6.70
N VAL A 17 5.74 4.65 7.02
CA VAL A 17 5.35 3.24 6.86
C VAL A 17 5.31 2.83 5.39
N VAL A 18 4.77 3.68 4.50
CA VAL A 18 4.74 3.38 3.07
C VAL A 18 6.16 3.34 2.49
N ALA A 19 7.04 4.28 2.85
CA ALA A 19 8.43 4.26 2.38
C ALA A 19 9.18 3.01 2.87
N TRP A 20 9.01 2.63 4.13
CA TRP A 20 9.56 1.37 4.67
C TRP A 20 9.03 0.15 3.92
N ALA A 21 7.72 0.09 3.68
CA ALA A 21 7.09 -1.02 2.99
C ALA A 21 7.54 -1.13 1.53
N ILE A 22 7.70 -0.03 0.80
CA ILE A 22 8.25 -0.01 -0.57
C ILE A 22 9.66 -0.59 -0.58
N ASN A 23 10.52 -0.16 0.34
CA ASN A 23 11.89 -0.67 0.44
C ASN A 23 11.92 -2.17 0.75
N GLY A 24 11.06 -2.64 1.67
CA GLY A 24 10.92 -4.06 1.98
C GLY A 24 10.33 -4.87 0.81
N TYR A 25 9.52 -4.25 -0.05
CA TYR A 25 8.86 -4.93 -1.17
C TYR A 25 9.82 -5.44 -2.26
N ALA A 26 11.06 -4.93 -2.27
CA ALA A 26 12.15 -5.47 -3.07
C ALA A 26 12.42 -6.95 -2.77
N PHE A 27 12.15 -7.41 -1.54
CA PHE A 27 12.35 -8.79 -1.11
C PHE A 27 11.08 -9.61 -1.32
N GLN A 28 11.11 -10.58 -2.24
CA GLN A 28 9.92 -11.37 -2.63
C GLN A 28 9.22 -12.04 -1.43
N ARG A 29 9.99 -12.57 -0.48
CA ARG A 29 9.48 -13.25 0.72
C ARG A 29 8.64 -12.34 1.64
N ASP A 30 8.86 -11.03 1.59
CA ASP A 30 8.25 -10.07 2.51
C ASP A 30 6.99 -9.42 1.90
N ARG A 31 6.77 -9.57 0.59
CA ARG A 31 5.69 -8.89 -0.16
C ARG A 31 4.29 -9.17 0.37
N ASP A 32 4.03 -10.38 0.83
CA ASP A 32 2.70 -10.77 1.32
C ASP A 32 2.40 -10.09 2.65
N VAL A 33 3.37 -10.10 3.56
CA VAL A 33 3.27 -9.44 4.86
C VAL A 33 3.17 -7.92 4.68
N LEU A 34 3.98 -7.33 3.81
CA LEU A 34 3.98 -5.88 3.59
C LEU A 34 2.69 -5.39 2.91
N ARG A 35 2.13 -6.15 1.96
CA ARG A 35 0.77 -5.85 1.44
C ARG A 35 -0.26 -5.85 2.54
N ARG A 36 -0.19 -6.85 3.42
CA ARG A 36 -1.13 -6.97 4.54
C ARG A 36 -1.03 -5.79 5.50
N VAL A 37 0.17 -5.30 5.80
CA VAL A 37 0.36 -4.07 6.61
C VAL A 37 -0.41 -2.89 6.01
N ILE A 38 -0.36 -2.70 4.68
CA ILE A 38 -1.08 -1.60 4.02
C ILE A 38 -2.59 -1.82 4.05
N VAL A 39 -3.07 -3.03 3.73
CA VAL A 39 -4.51 -3.33 3.71
C VAL A 39 -5.13 -3.23 5.11
N ASP A 40 -4.44 -3.74 6.13
CA ASP A 40 -4.92 -3.73 7.51
C ASP A 40 -4.81 -2.32 8.14
N GLY A 41 -3.80 -1.52 7.73
CA GLY A 41 -3.60 -0.16 8.23
C GLY A 41 -4.56 0.89 7.66
N TRP A 42 -5.07 0.67 6.44
CA TRP A 42 -5.98 1.59 5.75
C TRP A 42 -7.19 0.86 5.17
N PRO A 43 -8.29 0.78 5.94
CA PRO A 43 -9.52 0.16 5.48
C PRO A 43 -10.01 0.78 4.17
N GLY A 44 -10.29 -0.07 3.18
CA GLY A 44 -10.76 0.36 1.86
C GLY A 44 -9.68 0.45 0.78
N VAL A 45 -8.42 0.13 1.10
CA VAL A 45 -7.36 -0.11 0.10
C VAL A 45 -7.36 -1.59 -0.31
N PRO A 46 -7.70 -1.94 -1.56
CA PRO A 46 -7.62 -3.31 -2.06
C PRO A 46 -6.18 -3.82 -2.11
N ALA A 47 -5.98 -5.12 -1.95
CA ALA A 47 -4.66 -5.76 -2.02
C ALA A 47 -3.93 -5.48 -3.35
N ALA A 48 -4.68 -5.40 -4.46
CA ALA A 48 -4.12 -5.05 -5.76
C ALA A 48 -3.65 -3.60 -5.85
N ALA A 49 -4.32 -2.66 -5.18
CA ALA A 49 -3.88 -1.26 -5.11
C ALA A 49 -2.64 -1.13 -4.22
N ALA A 50 -2.61 -1.85 -3.09
CA ALA A 50 -1.42 -1.94 -2.25
C ALA A 50 -0.22 -2.53 -3.01
N HIS A 51 -0.44 -3.58 -3.83
CA HIS A 51 0.61 -4.13 -4.68
C HIS A 51 1.18 -3.08 -5.63
N GLN A 52 0.32 -2.38 -6.39
CA GLN A 52 0.73 -1.36 -7.36
C GLN A 52 1.53 -0.22 -6.71
N LEU A 53 1.13 0.21 -5.51
CA LEU A 53 1.89 1.20 -4.73
C LEU A 53 3.26 0.66 -4.33
N LEU A 54 3.30 -0.51 -3.69
CA LEU A 54 4.52 -1.04 -3.09
C LEU A 54 5.54 -1.55 -4.13
N SER A 55 5.08 -1.99 -5.30
CA SER A 55 5.95 -2.34 -6.44
C SER A 55 6.52 -1.13 -7.17
N GLY A 56 6.00 0.08 -6.90
CA GLY A 56 6.31 1.28 -7.67
C GLY A 56 5.65 1.31 -9.05
N SER A 57 4.66 0.45 -9.31
CA SER A 57 3.93 0.44 -10.59
C SER A 57 3.07 1.68 -10.80
N VAL A 58 2.70 2.36 -9.71
CA VAL A 58 2.06 3.68 -9.76
C VAL A 58 2.85 4.68 -8.93
N PRO A 59 2.95 5.95 -9.38
CA PRO A 59 3.54 7.00 -8.56
C PRO A 59 2.61 7.34 -7.39
N TYR A 60 3.20 7.86 -6.31
CA TYR A 60 2.47 8.46 -5.20
C TYR A 60 3.03 9.84 -4.88
N SER A 61 2.24 10.66 -4.21
CA SER A 61 2.66 11.92 -3.61
C SER A 61 2.35 11.93 -2.12
N VAL A 62 2.95 12.88 -1.41
CA VAL A 62 2.66 13.13 0.00
C VAL A 62 1.99 14.51 0.12
N ASP A 63 0.80 14.52 0.69
CA ASP A 63 -0.01 15.70 0.98
C ASP A 63 -0.10 15.85 2.50
N GLY A 64 0.79 16.67 3.08
CA GLY A 64 0.98 16.76 4.53
C GLY A 64 1.49 15.45 5.12
N ASP A 65 0.65 14.76 5.89
CA ASP A 65 0.91 13.47 6.52
C ASP A 65 0.18 12.30 5.83
N THR A 66 -0.36 12.55 4.63
CA THR A 66 -1.18 11.61 3.87
C THR A 66 -0.48 11.20 2.58
N VAL A 67 -0.38 9.89 2.32
CA VAL A 67 0.09 9.36 1.03
C VAL A 67 -1.08 9.26 0.06
N VAL A 68 -0.92 9.82 -1.14
CA VAL A 68 -1.97 9.87 -2.17
C VAL A 68 -1.48 9.20 -3.44
N PHE A 69 -2.27 8.28 -3.98
CA PHE A 69 -1.96 7.61 -5.24
C PHE A 69 -3.23 7.19 -5.99
N THR A 70 -3.08 7.01 -7.31
CA THR A 70 -4.14 6.53 -8.19
C THR A 70 -3.78 5.13 -8.66
N ALA A 71 -4.66 4.15 -8.45
CA ALA A 71 -4.41 2.76 -8.84
C ALA A 71 -5.61 2.12 -9.50
N GLU A 72 -5.38 1.02 -10.22
CA GLU A 72 -6.47 0.20 -10.73
C GLU A 72 -7.18 -0.54 -9.60
N ARG A 73 -8.50 -0.61 -9.70
CA ARG A 73 -9.31 -1.37 -8.74
C ARG A 73 -9.18 -2.85 -9.10
N GLY A 74 -8.37 -3.57 -8.33
CA GLY A 74 -8.33 -5.03 -8.36
C GLY A 74 -9.10 -5.64 -7.17
N PRO A 75 -8.97 -6.96 -6.93
CA PRO A 75 -9.69 -7.64 -5.85
C PRO A 75 -9.37 -7.05 -4.47
N ASP A 76 -10.40 -6.97 -3.62
CA ASP A 76 -10.32 -6.43 -2.26
C ASP A 76 -9.55 -7.35 -1.31
N ARG A 77 -9.41 -8.64 -1.65
CA ARG A 77 -8.77 -9.64 -0.80
C ARG A 77 -7.48 -10.17 -1.43
N PHE A 78 -6.42 -10.20 -0.63
CA PHE A 78 -5.23 -10.99 -0.92
C PHE A 78 -5.54 -12.46 -0.63
N ASP A 79 -5.49 -13.32 -1.63
CA ASP A 79 -5.82 -14.75 -1.56
C ASP A 79 -4.62 -15.65 -1.19
N GLY A 80 -3.45 -15.06 -0.91
CA GLY A 80 -2.30 -15.79 -0.36
C GLY A 80 -1.69 -16.82 -1.30
N ARG A 81 -2.16 -16.91 -2.55
CA ARG A 81 -1.52 -17.70 -3.60
C ARG A 81 -0.61 -16.78 -4.42
N ALA A 82 0.69 -17.05 -4.36
CA ALA A 82 1.60 -16.57 -5.39
C ALA A 82 1.16 -17.12 -6.77
N PRO A 83 1.34 -16.36 -7.88
CA PRO A 83 1.29 -16.94 -9.22
C PRO A 83 2.36 -18.03 -9.39
#